data_AF-W4QGJ3-F1
#
_entry.id   AF-W4QGJ3-F1
#
_cell.length_a   1.000
_cell.length_b   1.000
_cell.length_c   1.000
_cell.angle_alpha   90.00
_cell.angle_beta   90.00
_cell.angle_gamma   90.00
#
_symmetry.space_group_name_H-M   'P 1'
#
loop_
_entity.id
_entity.type
_entity.pdbx_description
1 polymer ?
#
loop_
_entity_poly.entity_id
_entity_poly.type
_entity_poly.pdbx_seq_one_letter_code
_entity_poly.pdbx_strand_id
1 'polypeptide(L)' 'MTKQTSYNHLFQQVYQIQTHSASKQKKSPTIAELAAIVGDTEEHILECLEFGKDVLYH' A
#
# COMPACT_ATOMS: atom_id res chain seq x y z
N MET A 1 1.07 -21.39 6.65
CA MET A 1 0.59 -20.35 5.72
C MET A 1 1.46 -19.13 5.95
N THR A 2 2.36 -18.86 5.01
CA THR A 2 3.54 -18.00 5.15
C THR A 2 3.16 -16.53 5.18
N LYS A 3 3.66 -15.79 6.18
CA LYS A 3 3.42 -14.35 6.38
C LYS A 3 3.69 -13.46 5.14
N GLN A 4 4.38 -13.96 4.12
CA GLN A 4 4.68 -13.24 2.88
C GLN A 4 3.48 -12.94 1.98
N THR A 5 2.42 -13.76 2.00
CA THR A 5 1.29 -13.58 1.06
C THR A 5 0.42 -12.37 1.42
N SER A 6 0.26 -12.06 2.71
CA SER A 6 -0.58 -10.95 3.19
C SER A 6 0.04 -9.58 2.88
N TYR A 7 1.36 -9.42 3.07
CA TYR A 7 2.05 -8.17 2.75
C TYR A 7 2.06 -7.86 1.25
N ASN A 8 2.15 -8.89 0.41
CA ASN A 8 2.14 -8.71 -1.03
C ASN A 8 0.79 -8.15 -1.51
N HIS A 9 -0.32 -8.63 -0.94
CA HIS A 9 -1.66 -8.17 -1.29
C HIS A 9 -1.92 -6.73 -0.83
N LEU A 10 -1.53 -6.39 0.40
CA LEU A 10 -1.65 -5.02 0.94
C LEU A 10 -0.84 -4.03 0.10
N PHE A 11 0.40 -4.38 -0.23
CA PHE A 11 1.27 -3.53 -1.05
C PHE A 11 0.70 -3.33 -2.46
N GLN A 12 0.22 -4.39 -3.11
CA GLN A 12 -0.39 -4.29 -4.43
C GLN A 12 -1.60 -3.35 -4.42
N GLN A 13 -2.46 -3.43 -3.41
CA GLN A 13 -3.61 -2.53 -3.28
C GLN A 13 -3.18 -1.08 -3.09
N VAL A 14 -2.26 -0.82 -2.15
CA VAL A 14 -1.74 0.54 -1.88
C VAL A 14 -1.05 1.12 -3.12
N TYR A 15 -0.27 0.32 -3.83
CA TYR A 15 0.42 0.73 -5.06
C TYR A 15 -0.56 1.01 -6.21
N GLN A 16 -1.59 0.19 -6.38
CA GLN A 16 -2.64 0.44 -7.38
C GLN A 16 -3.38 1.74 -7.10
N ILE A 17 -3.73 2.02 -5.84
CA ILE A 17 -4.42 3.25 -5.46
C ILE A 17 -3.54 4.48 -5.74
N GLN A 18 -2.24 4.42 -5.44
CA GLN A 18 -1.30 5.51 -5.73
C GLN A 18 -1.12 5.73 -7.24
N THR A 19 -0.89 4.68 -8.01
CA THR A 19 -0.69 4.77 -9.48
C THR A 19 -1.96 5.25 -10.20
N HIS A 20 -3.14 4.82 -9.75
CA HIS A 20 -4.43 5.26 -10.30
C HIS A 20 -4.79 6.71 -9.92
N SER A 21 -4.30 7.20 -8.78
CA SER A 21 -4.47 8.61 -8.38
C SER A 21 -3.53 9.52 -9.17
N ALA A 22 -2.28 9.08 -9.36
CA ALA A 22 -1.29 9.79 -10.16
C ALA A 22 -1.73 9.94 -11.63
N SER A 23 -2.32 8.90 -12.23
CA SER A 23 -2.80 8.94 -13.62
C SER A 23 -3.99 9.90 -13.83
N LYS A 24 -4.74 10.22 -12.76
CA LYS A 24 -5.87 11.15 -12.81
C LYS A 24 -5.49 12.60 -12.50
N GLN A 25 -4.21 12.93 -12.38
CA GLN A 25 -3.70 14.23 -11.90
C GLN A 25 -4.32 14.67 -10.56
N LYS A 26 -4.83 13.71 -9.78
CA LYS A 26 -5.35 13.97 -8.44
C LYS A 26 -4.19 13.96 -7.47
N LYS A 27 -4.33 14.70 -6.37
CA LYS A 27 -3.38 14.64 -5.24
C LYS A 27 -3.18 13.19 -4.84
N SER A 28 -1.93 12.79 -4.59
CA SER A 28 -1.64 11.47 -4.05
C SER A 28 -2.40 11.28 -2.74
N PRO A 29 -3.05 10.12 -2.53
CA PRO A 29 -3.79 9.85 -1.31
C PRO A 29 -2.83 9.81 -0.12
N THR A 30 -3.29 10.37 1.00
CA THR A 30 -2.57 10.34 2.28
C THR A 30 -2.58 8.94 2.90
N ILE A 31 -1.73 8.72 3.89
CA ILE A 31 -1.70 7.45 4.65
C ILE A 31 -3.05 7.14 5.27
N ALA A 32 -3.71 8.15 5.87
CA ALA A 32 -5.06 8.02 6.42
C ALA A 32 -6.09 7.60 5.36
N GLU A 33 -6.03 8.18 4.16
CA GLU A 33 -6.92 7.78 3.06
C GLU A 33 -6.63 6.37 2.56
N LEU A 34 -5.36 5.99 2.45
CA LEU A 34 -4.97 4.63 2.07
C LEU A 34 -5.47 3.60 3.10
N ALA A 35 -5.28 3.89 4.39
CA ALA A 35 -5.76 3.06 5.49
C ALA A 35 -7.30 2.90 5.43
N ALA A 36 -8.02 4.00 5.20
CA ALA A 36 -9.47 3.98 5.06
C ALA A 36 -9.96 3.20 3.82
N ILE A 37 -9.25 3.29 2.68
CA ILE A 37 -9.61 2.59 1.44
C ILE A 37 -9.34 1.09 1.55
N VAL A 38 -8.20 0.71 2.13
CA VAL A 38 -7.78 -0.69 2.25
C VAL A 38 -8.46 -1.38 3.44
N GLY A 39 -8.94 -0.61 4.42
CA GLY A 39 -9.57 -1.15 5.63
C GLY A 39 -8.53 -1.66 6.64
N ASP A 40 -7.40 -0.97 6.72
CA ASP A 40 -6.27 -1.32 7.59
C ASP A 40 -5.85 -0.13 8.46
N THR A 41 -4.84 -0.29 9.33
CA THR A 41 -4.35 0.81 10.17
C THR A 41 -3.29 1.63 9.45
N GLU A 42 -3.18 2.92 9.79
CA GLU A 42 -2.14 3.80 9.25
C GLU A 42 -0.72 3.26 9.52
N GLU A 43 -0.51 2.66 10.69
CA GLU A 43 0.75 2.01 11.07
C GLU A 43 1.10 0.85 10.13
N HIS A 44 0.12 0.00 9.79
CA HIS A 44 0.35 -1.13 8.91
C HIS A 44 0.55 -0.70 7.44
N ILE A 45 -0.10 0.40 7.01
CA ILE A 45 0.18 1.03 5.71
C ILE A 45 1.60 1.60 5.67
N LEU A 46 2.06 2.28 6.73
CA LEU A 46 3.43 2.79 6.83
C LEU A 46 4.45 1.65 6.79
N GLU A 47 4.26 0.62 7.61
CA GLU A 47 5.10 -0.58 7.59
C GLU A 47 5.13 -1.22 6.20
N CYS A 48 3.98 -1.29 5.52
CA CYS A 48 3.90 -1.80 4.15
C CYS A 48 4.65 -0.92 3.13
N LEU A 49 4.63 0.41 3.27
CA LEU A 49 5.37 1.31 2.38
C LEU A 49 6.88 1.29 2.64
N GLU A 50 7.29 1.14 3.90
CA GLU A 50 8.70 1.07 4.29
C GLU A 50 9.34 -0.27 3.93
N PHE A 51 8.66 -1.39 4.20
CA PHE A 51 9.22 -2.73 4.03
C PHE A 51 8.71 -3.46 2.77
N GLY A 52 7.57 -3.07 2.19
CA GLY A 52 6.99 -3.74 1.02
C GLY A 52 7.80 -3.58 -0.27
N LYS A 53 8.68 -2.58 -0.35
CA LYS A 53 9.63 -2.43 -1.46
C LYS A 53 10.69 -3.53 -1.50
N ASP A 54 11.07 -4.09 -0.37
CA ASP A 54 12.16 -5.08 -0.28
C ASP A 54 11.69 -6.48 -0.70
N VAL A 55 10.39 -6.78 -0.52
CA VAL A 55 9.80 -8.11 -0.79
C VAL A 55 9.54 -8.35 -2.29
N LEU A 56 9.47 -7.32 -3.12
CA LEU A 56 9.17 -7.43 -4.57
C LEU A 56 10.41 -7.36 -5.48
N TYR A 57 11.59 -7.01 -4.95
CA TYR A 57 12.82 -6.83 -5.72
C TYR A 57 13.97 -7.77 -5.29
N HIS A 58 13.65 -8.85 -4.56
CA HIS A 58 14.58 -9.94 -4.26
C HIS A 58 14.10 -11.27 -4.84
#